data_AF-A0A840XTA9-F1
#
_entry.id   AF-A0A840XTA9-F1
#
_cell.length_a   1.000
_cell.length_b   1.000
_cell.length_c   1.000
_cell.angle_alpha   90.00
_cell.angle_beta   90.00
_cell.angle_gamma   90.00
#
_symmetry.space_group_name_H-M   'P 1'
#
loop_
_entity.id
_entity.type
_entity.pdbx_description
1 polymer ?
#
loop_
_entity_poly.entity_id
_entity_poly.type
_entity_poly.pdbx_seq_one_letter_code
_entity_poly.pdbx_strand_id
1 'polypeptide(L)' 'MTRTMKPKPATPPAFTAPAIPPADVLGRLAALKTTSAPALKQQWRALFGTEPPPYNRRFLESRLAYRIQELAYAV' A
#
# COMPACT_ATOMS: atom_id res chain seq x y z
N MET A 1 8.01 29.61 14.48
CA MET A 1 6.92 29.53 13.47
C MET A 1 6.52 28.07 13.30
N THR A 2 5.44 27.64 13.94
CA THR A 2 4.92 26.27 13.91
C THR A 2 4.10 26.05 12.64
N ARG A 3 4.59 25.23 11.70
CA ARG A 3 3.82 24.85 10.50
C ARG A 3 3.09 23.54 10.74
N THR A 4 1.85 23.65 11.19
CA THR A 4 0.87 22.57 11.31
C THR A 4 0.61 21.94 9.93
N MET A 5 1.15 20.75 9.67
CA MET A 5 0.75 19.96 8.50
C MET A 5 -0.59 19.30 8.84
N LYS A 6 -1.71 19.85 8.32
CA LYS A 6 -3.00 19.15 8.27
C LYS A 6 -2.84 17.94 7.36
N PRO A 7 -2.95 16.69 7.83
CA PRO A 7 -3.02 15.55 6.93
C PRO A 7 -4.32 15.70 6.13
N LYS A 8 -4.19 15.79 4.80
CA LYS A 8 -5.33 15.61 3.89
C LYS A 8 -5.91 14.25 4.25
N PRO A 9 -7.23 14.13 4.53
CA PRO A 9 -7.85 12.82 4.56
C PRO A 9 -7.80 12.33 3.12
N ALA A 10 -6.68 11.71 2.76
CA ALA A 10 -6.67 10.73 1.70
C ALA A 10 -7.56 9.64 2.25
N THR A 11 -8.84 9.70 1.89
CA THR A 11 -9.72 8.55 1.92
C THR A 11 -8.86 7.38 1.49
N PRO A 12 -8.50 6.43 2.38
CA PRO A 12 -7.78 5.25 1.93
C PRO A 12 -8.65 4.71 0.81
N PRO A 13 -8.14 4.57 -0.44
CA PRO A 13 -8.95 3.99 -1.50
C PRO A 13 -9.45 2.68 -0.92
N ALA A 14 -10.76 2.61 -0.67
CA ALA A 14 -11.38 1.51 0.02
C ALA A 14 -10.91 0.26 -0.72
N PHE A 15 -10.14 -0.56 -0.02
CA PHE A 15 -9.34 -1.63 -0.59
C PHE A 15 -10.28 -2.72 -1.10
N THR A 16 -10.84 -2.50 -2.28
CA THR A 16 -11.85 -3.35 -2.89
C THR A 16 -11.15 -4.08 -4.01
N ALA A 17 -10.76 -5.33 -3.75
CA ALA A 17 -10.51 -6.30 -4.82
C ALA A 17 -11.89 -6.83 -5.27
N PRO A 18 -12.14 -7.04 -6.58
CA PRO A 18 -11.24 -7.72 -7.51
C PRO A 18 -10.90 -6.91 -8.78
N ALA A 19 -9.70 -7.12 -9.31
CA ALA A 19 -9.05 -6.39 -10.42
C ALA A 19 -8.65 -4.94 -10.09
N ILE A 20 -7.40 -4.76 -9.65
CA ILE A 20 -6.79 -3.43 -9.66
C ILE A 20 -6.59 -3.08 -11.15
N PRO A 21 -7.24 -2.06 -11.72
CA PRO A 21 -7.00 -1.70 -13.10
C PRO A 21 -5.53 -1.23 -13.25
N PRO A 22 -4.84 -1.53 -14.37
CA PRO A 22 -3.45 -1.13 -14.59
C PRO A 22 -3.20 0.37 -14.37
N ALA A 23 -4.20 1.19 -14.66
CA ALA A 23 -4.16 2.64 -14.46
C ALA A 23 -4.02 3.07 -12.97
N ASP A 24 -4.47 2.25 -12.02
CA ASP A 24 -4.41 2.56 -10.57
C ASP A 24 -3.08 2.12 -9.93
N VAL A 25 -2.29 1.28 -10.62
CA VAL A 25 -1.05 0.70 -10.10
C VAL A 25 -0.05 1.78 -9.69
N LEU A 26 0.19 2.77 -10.56
CA LEU A 26 1.15 3.85 -10.27
C LEU A 26 0.74 4.68 -9.05
N GLY A 27 -0.55 4.96 -8.88
CA GLY A 27 -1.09 5.66 -7.73
C GLY A 27 -0.87 4.89 -6.42
N ARG A 28 -1.10 3.57 -6.45
CA ARG A 28 -0.85 2.69 -5.30
C ARG A 28 0.64 2.58 -4.98
N LEU A 29 1.51 2.45 -5.97
CA LEU A 29 2.96 2.42 -5.77
C LEU A 29 3.46 3.73 -5.15
N ALA A 30 2.96 4.87 -5.60
CA ALA A 30 3.28 6.17 -5.01
C ALA A 30 2.80 6.27 -3.55
N ALA A 31 1.61 5.75 -3.24
CA ALA A 31 1.09 5.69 -1.88
C ALA A 31 1.96 4.83 -0.95
N LEU A 32 2.51 3.70 -1.43
CA LEU A 32 3.39 2.85 -0.60
C LEU A 32 4.63 3.61 -0.11
N LYS A 33 5.22 4.46 -0.97
CA LYS A 33 6.43 5.23 -0.65
C LYS A 33 6.22 6.19 0.52
N THR A 34 5.01 6.75 0.67
CA THR A 34 4.67 7.74 1.70
C THR A 34 3.95 7.12 2.91
N THR A 35 3.37 5.93 2.77
CA THR A 35 2.66 5.19 3.82
C THR A 35 3.61 4.77 4.93
N SER A 36 3.34 5.05 6.21
CA SER A 36 4.23 4.67 7.33
C SER A 36 4.35 3.14 7.55
N ALA A 37 5.41 2.70 8.23
CA ALA A 37 5.65 1.26 8.52
C ALA A 37 4.46 0.51 9.17
N PRO A 38 3.73 1.03 10.17
CA PRO A 38 2.57 0.34 10.73
C PRO A 38 1.43 0.18 9.72
N ALA A 39 1.20 1.16 8.86
CA ALA A 39 0.18 1.09 7.82
C ALA A 39 0.56 0.09 6.70
N LEU A 40 1.86 -0.04 6.37
CA LEU A 40 2.33 -1.12 5.48
C LEU A 40 2.06 -2.51 6.06
N LYS A 41 2.24 -2.69 7.38
CA LYS A 41 1.89 -3.96 8.06
C LYS A 41 0.40 -4.27 7.99
N GLN A 42 -0.46 -3.25 8.10
CA GLN A 42 -1.90 -3.42 7.95
C GLN A 42 -2.27 -3.82 6.51
N GLN A 43 -1.69 -3.17 5.50
CA GLN A 43 -1.89 -3.55 4.10
C GLN A 43 -1.42 -4.97 3.82
N TRP A 44 -0.29 -5.39 4.42
CA TRP A 44 0.17 -6.78 4.32
C TRP A 44 -0.91 -7.76 4.80
N ARG A 45 -1.45 -7.55 6.00
CA ARG A 45 -2.50 -8.42 6.56
C ARG A 45 -3.73 -8.46 5.66
N ALA A 46 -4.12 -7.33 5.08
CA ALA A 46 -5.25 -7.27 4.16
C ALA A 46 -5.00 -8.02 2.84
N LEU A 47 -3.79 -7.93 2.29
CA LEU A 47 -3.43 -8.51 0.99
C LEU A 47 -3.04 -9.99 1.04
N PHE A 48 -2.38 -10.39 2.12
CA PHE A 48 -1.82 -11.72 2.27
C PHE A 48 -2.56 -12.57 3.30
N GLY A 49 -3.42 -11.98 4.13
CA GLY A 49 -4.15 -12.69 5.19
C GLY A 49 -3.26 -13.21 6.34
N THR A 50 -1.97 -12.88 6.33
CA THR A 50 -0.97 -13.40 7.28
C THR A 50 -0.32 -12.27 8.07
N GLU A 51 0.30 -12.60 9.20
CA GLU A 51 1.08 -11.62 9.94
C GLU A 51 2.37 -11.28 9.16
N PRO A 52 2.69 -9.98 8.96
CA PRO A 52 3.95 -9.59 8.37
C PRO A 52 5.10 -10.06 9.26
N PRO A 53 6.10 -10.78 8.72
CA PRO A 53 7.29 -11.13 9.47
C PRO A 53 8.03 -9.86 9.94
N PRO A 54 9.04 -9.96 10.82
CA PRO A 54 9.78 -8.82 11.39
C PRO A 54 10.72 -8.19 10.34
N TYR A 55 10.17 -7.79 9.20
CA TYR A 55 10.88 -7.22 8.08
C TYR A 55 10.97 -5.70 8.19
N ASN A 56 12.04 -5.18 7.59
CA ASN A 56 12.23 -3.75 7.44
C ASN A 56 11.20 -3.16 6.47
N ARG A 57 10.86 -1.87 6.67
CA ARG A 57 9.93 -1.11 5.83
C ARG A 57 10.11 -1.34 4.32
N ARG A 58 11.36 -1.28 3.84
CA ARG A 58 11.68 -1.44 2.40
C ARG A 58 11.22 -2.77 1.84
N PHE A 59 11.31 -3.84 2.64
CA PHE A 59 10.85 -5.16 2.21
C PHE A 59 9.32 -5.20 2.09
N LEU A 60 8.60 -4.66 3.08
CA LEU A 60 7.13 -4.57 3.03
C LEU A 60 6.69 -3.79 1.78
N GLU A 61 7.35 -2.67 1.51
CA GLU A 61 7.09 -1.84 0.33
C GLU A 61 7.28 -2.63 -0.98
N SER A 62 8.44 -3.28 -1.18
CA SER A 62 8.71 -4.06 -2.39
C SER A 62 7.75 -5.22 -2.57
N ARG A 63 7.38 -5.91 -1.49
CA ARG A 63 6.47 -7.06 -1.57
C ARG A 63 5.02 -6.66 -1.83
N LEU A 64 4.57 -5.55 -1.24
CA LEU A 64 3.25 -4.97 -1.52
C LEU A 64 3.18 -4.46 -2.96
N ALA A 65 4.23 -3.80 -3.45
CA ALA A 65 4.35 -3.36 -4.84
C ALA A 65 4.23 -4.52 -5.82
N TYR A 66 4.97 -5.61 -5.56
CA TYR A 66 4.89 -6.83 -6.37
C TYR A 66 3.47 -7.41 -6.39
N ARG A 67 2.81 -7.49 -5.22
CA ARG A 67 1.46 -8.06 -5.15
C ARG A 67 0.42 -7.21 -5.88
N ILE A 68 0.55 -5.89 -5.81
CA ILE A 68 -0.31 -4.95 -6.56
C ILE A 68 -0.11 -5.14 -8.06
N GLN A 69 1.13 -5.32 -8.51
CA GLN A 69 1.43 -5.61 -9.92
C GLN A 69 0.79 -6.93 -10.36
N GLU A 70 0.92 -8.02 -9.61
CA GLU A 70 0.28 -9.28 -9.99
C GLU A 70 -1.24 -9.16 -10.03
N LEU A 71 -1.86 -8.46 -9.07
CA LEU A 71 -3.32 -8.27 -9.08
C LEU A 71 -3.84 -7.40 -10.22
N ALA A 72 -2.97 -6.61 -10.86
CA ALA A 72 -3.32 -5.75 -11.97
C ALA A 72 -3.01 -6.34 -13.34
N TYR A 73 -2.01 -7.23 -13.41
CA TYR A 73 -1.49 -7.77 -14.67
C TYR A 73 -1.62 -9.30 -14.79
N ALA A 74 -2.11 -10.01 -13.77
CA ALA A 74 -2.44 -11.44 -13.87
C ALA A 74 -3.79 -11.69 -14.56
N VAL A 75 -4.20 -10.80 -15.48
CA VAL A 75 -5.38 -10.93 -16.33
C VAL A 75 -5.00 -11.48 -17.70
#